data_AF-A0A7J9R6M6-F1
#
_entry.id   AF-A0A7J9R6M6-F1
#
_cell.length_a   1.000
_cell.length_b   1.000
_cell.length_c   1.000
_cell.angle_alpha   90.00
_cell.angle_beta   90.00
_cell.angle_gamma   90.00
#
_symmetry.space_group_name_H-M   'P 1'
#
loop_
_entity.id
_entity.type
_entity.pdbx_description
1 polymer ?
#
loop_
_entity_poly.entity_id
_entity_poly.type
_entity_poly.pdbx_seq_one_letter_code
_entity_poly.pdbx_strand_id
1 'polypeptide(L)'
;MAEIDTGKDIYLFTHGRMDLQEKAQNALLAKGFVKEKIIMATPDKVGQVGDYMAMLWRPPTPDQIKIQKITNVEEVEPEGMVGLWKGVSKDDVDTVPLD
;
A
#
# COMPACT_ATOMS: atom_id res chain seq x y z
N MET A 1 -6.67 8.92 -14.91
CA MET A 1 -7.18 8.38 -13.63
C MET A 1 -7.48 6.92 -13.89
N ALA A 2 -6.67 6.01 -13.34
CA ALA A 2 -6.98 4.59 -13.43
C ALA A 2 -8.16 4.30 -12.49
N GLU A 3 -9.13 3.52 -12.94
CA GLU A 3 -10.21 3.03 -12.09
C GLU A 3 -9.57 2.11 -11.03
N ILE A 4 -9.60 2.53 -9.77
CA ILE A 4 -9.12 1.71 -8.65
C ILE A 4 -10.25 0.77 -8.27
N ASP A 5 -9.98 -0.54 -8.31
CA ASP A 5 -10.91 -1.54 -7.83
C ASP A 5 -10.82 -1.61 -6.30
N THR A 6 -11.72 -0.89 -5.62
CA THR A 6 -11.76 -0.84 -4.17
C THR A 6 -12.25 -2.14 -3.51
N GLY A 7 -12.65 -3.14 -4.32
CA GLY A 7 -12.95 -4.50 -3.87
C GLY A 7 -11.70 -5.36 -3.65
N LYS A 8 -10.52 -4.89 -4.09
CA LYS A 8 -9.23 -5.57 -3.93
C LYS A 8 -8.59 -5.24 -2.59
N ASP A 9 -7.68 -6.11 -2.18
CA ASP A 9 -6.93 -5.92 -0.96
C ASP A 9 -5.89 -4.81 -1.17
N ILE A 10 -5.72 -3.95 -0.17
CA ILE A 10 -4.74 -2.87 -0.17
C ILE A 10 -3.80 -2.98 1.04
N TYR A 11 -2.51 -3.06 0.75
CA TYR A 11 -1.48 -3.28 1.75
C TYR A 11 -0.88 -1.93 2.19
N LEU A 12 -1.14 -1.52 3.43
CA LEU A 12 -0.70 -0.24 3.99
C LEU A 12 0.70 -0.34 4.63
N PHE A 13 1.61 0.48 4.14
CA PHE A 13 2.98 0.67 4.63
C PHE A 13 3.10 2.00 5.37
N THR A 14 3.26 1.91 6.70
CA THR A 14 3.41 3.09 7.56
C THR A 14 4.86 3.52 7.79
N HIS A 15 5.86 2.70 7.40
CA HIS A 15 7.29 2.99 7.63
C HIS A 15 7.61 3.40 9.08
N GLY A 16 6.93 2.81 10.07
CA GLY A 16 7.10 3.12 11.49
C GLY A 16 6.32 4.35 11.99
N ARG A 17 5.58 5.05 11.11
CA ARG A 17 4.67 6.16 11.46
C ARG A 17 3.30 5.64 11.89
N MET A 18 3.27 4.97 13.04
CA MET A 18 2.00 4.52 13.65
C MET A 18 1.05 5.68 13.96
N ASP A 19 1.58 6.88 14.20
CA ASP A 19 0.81 8.12 14.37
C ASP A 19 -0.06 8.46 13.14
N LEU A 20 0.40 8.09 11.94
CA LEU A 20 -0.31 8.33 10.68
C LEU A 20 -1.13 7.14 10.20
N GLN A 21 -1.09 6.01 10.91
CA GLN A 21 -1.80 4.79 10.49
C GLN A 21 -3.30 5.02 10.41
N GLU A 22 -3.89 5.65 11.42
CA GLU A 22 -5.34 5.92 11.45
C GLU A 22 -5.76 6.91 10.35
N LYS A 23 -4.99 8.01 10.19
CA LYS A 23 -5.20 8.96 9.09
C LYS A 23 -5.14 8.27 7.73
N ALA A 24 -4.15 7.39 7.55
CA ALA A 24 -3.99 6.68 6.29
C ALA A 24 -5.15 5.72 6.01
N GLN A 25 -5.61 4.98 7.03
CA GLN A 25 -6.81 4.16 6.91
C GLN A 25 -8.03 4.99 6.53
N ASN A 26 -8.26 6.12 7.21
CA ASN A 26 -9.39 7.01 6.91
C ASN A 26 -9.33 7.58 5.49
N ALA A 27 -8.16 7.95 5.00
CA ALA A 27 -7.98 8.42 3.62
C ALA A 27 -8.29 7.32 2.58
N LEU A 28 -7.91 6.07 2.86
CA LEU A 28 -8.27 4.92 2.02
C LEU A 28 -9.77 4.60 2.07
N LEU A 29 -10.39 4.69 3.26
CA LEU A 29 -11.84 4.54 3.42
C LEU A 29 -12.60 5.62 2.63
N ALA A 30 -12.14 6.87 2.68
CA ALA A 30 -12.71 7.99 1.93
C ALA A 30 -12.58 7.83 0.41
N LYS A 31 -11.56 7.10 -0.06
CA LYS A 31 -11.41 6.68 -1.47
C LYS A 31 -12.38 5.57 -1.88
N GLY A 32 -13.03 4.91 -0.93
CA GLY A 32 -14.00 3.84 -1.19
C GLY A 32 -13.49 2.43 -0.90
N PHE A 33 -12.26 2.27 -0.38
CA PHE A 33 -11.85 0.98 0.17
C PHE A 33 -12.64 0.67 1.44
N VAL A 34 -12.90 -0.61 1.69
CA VAL A 34 -13.51 -1.03 2.96
C VAL A 34 -12.44 -1.40 3.97
N LYS A 35 -12.73 -1.21 5.26
CA LYS A 35 -11.76 -1.45 6.34
C LYS A 35 -11.18 -2.87 6.33
N GLU A 36 -12.00 -3.85 5.95
CA GLU A 36 -11.61 -5.26 5.85
C GLU A 36 -10.59 -5.53 4.74
N LYS A 37 -10.53 -4.66 3.73
CA LYS A 37 -9.58 -4.74 2.61
C LYS A 37 -8.27 -4.01 2.89
N ILE A 38 -8.21 -3.19 3.93
CA ILE A 38 -6.99 -2.46 4.32
C ILE A 38 -6.16 -3.37 5.23
N ILE A 39 -5.16 -4.02 4.65
CA ILE A 39 -4.28 -4.97 5.32
C ILE A 39 -2.99 -4.25 5.71
N MET A 40 -2.50 -4.45 6.93
CA MET A 40 -1.17 -3.95 7.31
C MET A 40 -0.12 -4.76 6.57
N ALA A 41 0.76 -4.08 5.84
CA ALA A 41 1.77 -4.77 5.08
C ALA A 41 2.87 -5.35 5.97
N THR A 42 3.25 -6.60 5.70
CA THR A 42 4.33 -7.30 6.39
C THR A 42 5.38 -7.78 5.39
N PRO A 43 6.66 -7.89 5.76
CA PRO A 43 7.72 -8.33 4.84
C PRO A 43 7.60 -9.81 4.43
N ASP A 44 6.88 -10.61 5.22
CA ASP A 44 6.59 -12.03 5.02
C ASP A 44 5.35 -12.31 4.15
N LYS A 45 4.49 -11.31 3.91
CA LYS A 45 3.26 -11.48 3.13
C LYS A 45 3.08 -10.37 2.11
N VAL A 46 3.10 -10.76 0.85
CA VAL A 46 2.81 -9.90 -0.30
C VAL A 46 1.38 -10.10 -0.79
N GLY A 47 0.86 -9.08 -1.47
CA GLY A 47 -0.39 -9.18 -2.21
C GLY A 47 -0.28 -9.99 -3.49
N GLN A 48 -1.39 -10.09 -4.21
CA GLN A 48 -1.48 -10.74 -5.50
C GLN A 48 -1.51 -9.72 -6.64
N VAL A 49 -1.29 -10.19 -7.87
CA VAL A 49 -1.46 -9.35 -9.07
C VAL A 49 -2.89 -8.81 -9.12
N GLY A 50 -3.00 -7.49 -9.21
CA GLY A 50 -4.27 -6.76 -9.17
C GLY A 50 -4.62 -6.15 -7.81
N ASP A 51 -3.96 -6.56 -6.73
CA ASP A 51 -4.07 -5.91 -5.42
C ASP A 51 -3.31 -4.57 -5.42
N TYR A 52 -3.49 -3.80 -4.35
CA TYR A 52 -2.92 -2.47 -4.22
C TYR A 52 -1.95 -2.36 -3.05
N MET A 53 -1.02 -1.43 -3.15
CA MET A 53 -0.06 -1.07 -2.10
C MET A 53 -0.25 0.41 -1.78
N ALA A 54 -0.54 0.72 -0.53
CA ALA A 54 -0.64 2.08 -0.01
C ALA A 54 0.62 2.38 0.80
N MET A 55 1.49 3.26 0.32
CA MET A 55 2.70 3.65 1.03
C MET A 55 2.63 5.09 1.48
N LEU A 56 2.91 5.36 2.76
CA LEU A 56 3.12 6.72 3.23
C LEU A 56 4.31 7.37 2.51
N TRP A 57 4.06 8.49 1.83
CA TRP A 57 4.98 9.12 0.90
C TRP A 57 5.26 10.59 1.24
N ARG A 58 6.42 11.07 0.78
CA ARG A 58 7.18 12.26 1.23
C ARG A 58 7.91 12.09 2.58
N PRO A 59 8.78 11.08 2.74
CA PRO A 59 9.71 11.07 3.88
C PRO A 59 10.58 12.34 3.88
N PRO A 60 10.90 12.94 5.05
CA PRO A 60 10.71 12.40 6.41
C PRO A 60 9.32 12.67 7.03
N THR A 61 8.53 13.58 6.45
CA THR A 61 7.20 13.96 6.94
C THR A 61 6.14 13.57 5.91
N PRO A 62 5.73 12.30 5.86
CA PRO A 62 4.77 11.87 4.87
C PRO A 62 3.43 12.56 5.09
N ASP A 63 2.97 13.23 4.05
CA ASP A 63 1.73 14.01 4.00
C ASP A 63 0.78 13.49 2.91
N GLN A 64 1.14 12.38 2.27
CA GLN A 64 0.30 11.70 1.30
C GLN A 64 0.56 10.20 1.29
N ILE A 65 -0.38 9.45 0.72
CA ILE A 65 -0.33 8.01 0.48
C ILE A 65 -0.17 7.80 -1.01
N LYS A 66 0.88 7.11 -1.42
CA LYS A 66 1.05 6.64 -2.78
C LYS A 66 0.33 5.30 -2.94
N ILE A 67 -0.61 5.22 -3.87
CA ILE A 67 -1.30 3.97 -4.20
C ILE A 67 -0.66 3.40 -5.46
N GLN A 68 -0.15 2.18 -5.35
CA GLN A 68 0.49 1.46 -6.44
C GLN A 68 -0.26 0.15 -6.67
N LYS A 69 -0.56 -0.21 -7.92
CA LYS A 69 -1.19 -1.48 -8.26
C LYS A 69 -0.12 -2.53 -8.48
N ILE A 70 -0.26 -3.68 -7.85
CA ILE A 70 0.63 -4.82 -8.05
C ILE A 70 0.37 -5.39 -9.45
N THR A 71 1.38 -5.35 -10.30
CA THR A 71 1.31 -5.82 -11.69
C THR A 71 2.01 -7.15 -11.90
N ASN A 72 2.97 -7.49 -11.06
CA ASN A 72 3.62 -8.81 -11.06
C ASN A 72 4.06 -9.19 -9.64
N VAL A 73 4.04 -10.48 -9.33
CA VAL A 73 4.53 -11.03 -8.06
C VAL A 73 5.42 -12.23 -8.39
N GLU A 74 6.71 -12.06 -8.18
CA GLU A 74 7.70 -13.12 -8.35
C GLU A 74 8.07 -13.71 -6.98
N GLU A 75 8.19 -15.04 -6.94
CA GLU A 75 8.67 -15.74 -5.75
C GLU A 75 10.18 -15.54 -5.64
N VAL A 76 10.58 -14.67 -4.72
CA VAL A 76 11.99 -14.34 -4.44
C VAL A 76 12.32 -14.67 -3.01
N GLU A 77 13.60 -14.95 -2.74
CA GLU A 77 14.07 -15.09 -1.36
C GLU A 77 13.89 -13.76 -0.60
N PRO A 78 13.28 -13.77 0.60
CA PRO A 78 13.05 -12.56 1.37
C PRO A 78 14.40 -11.96 1.78
N GLU A 79 14.65 -10.71 1.39
CA GLU A 79 15.93 -10.04 1.63
C GLU A 79 15.75 -8.76 2.46
N GLY A 80 16.46 -8.69 3.59
CA GLY A 80 16.49 -7.51 4.45
C GLY A 80 15.10 -7.08 4.97
N MET A 81 14.88 -5.77 5.07
CA MET A 81 13.60 -5.20 5.52
C MET A 81 12.51 -5.19 4.44
N VAL A 82 12.90 -5.39 3.17
CA VAL A 82 11.94 -5.40 2.04
C VAL A 82 11.25 -6.76 1.93
N GLY A 83 11.93 -7.84 2.33
CA GLY A 83 11.36 -9.19 2.37
C GLY A 83 10.87 -9.63 0.99
N LEU A 84 9.68 -10.24 0.95
CA LEU A 84 9.06 -10.72 -0.29
C LEU A 84 8.64 -9.60 -1.25
N TRP A 85 8.51 -8.35 -0.77
CA TRP A 85 8.11 -7.22 -1.61
C TRP A 85 9.15 -6.83 -2.67
N LYS A 86 10.37 -7.40 -2.60
CA LYS A 86 11.41 -7.26 -3.61
C LYS A 86 10.99 -7.88 -4.96
N GLY A 87 10.21 -8.96 -4.92
CA GLY A 87 9.66 -9.63 -6.12
C GLY A 87 8.37 -9.00 -6.64
N VAL A 88 7.88 -7.94 -6.02
CA VAL A 88 6.59 -7.33 -6.35
C VAL A 88 6.79 -6.13 -7.26
N SER A 89 6.39 -6.27 -8.52
CA SER A 89 6.30 -5.17 -9.47
C SER A 89 5.00 -4.41 -9.25
N LYS A 90 5.10 -3.07 -9.27
CA LYS A 90 3.99 -2.19 -8.94
C LYS A 90 4.03 -0.93 -9.79
N ASP A 91 2.86 -0.50 -10.23
CA ASP A 91 2.66 0.70 -11.04
C ASP A 91 1.93 1.76 -10.24
N ASP A 92 2.37 3.01 -10.35
CA ASP A 92 1.72 4.14 -9.69
C ASP A 92 0.35 4.40 -10.34
N VAL A 93 -0.72 4.24 -9.56
CA VAL A 93 -2.09 4.42 -10.06
C VAL A 93 -2.78 5.65 -9.50
N ASP A 94 -2.46 6.04 -8.25
CA ASP A 94 -3.08 7.19 -7.60
C ASP A 94 -2.27 7.69 -6.40
N THR A 95 -2.66 8.86 -5.87
CA THR A 95 -2.10 9.43 -4.64
C THR A 95 -3.19 10.11 -3.83
N VAL A 96 -3.17 9.90 -2.51
CA VAL A 96 -4.17 10.44 -1.58
C VAL A 96 -3.49 11.34 -0.56
N PRO A 97 -3.85 12.63 -0.43
CA PRO A 97 -3.31 13.47 0.63
C PRO A 97 -3.77 13.00 2.03
N LEU A 98 -2.92 13.22 3.03
CA LEU A 98 -3.19 13.01 4.45
C LEU A 98 -3.48 14.37 5.13
N ASP A 99 -4.54 15.06 4.70
CA ASP A 99 -5.02 16.27 5.38
C ASP A 99 -5.51 15.93 6.81
#